data_AF-A0A3N5N3G0-F1
#
_entry.id   AF-A0A3N5N3G0-F1
#
_cell.length_a   1.000
_cell.length_b   1.000
_cell.length_c   1.000
_cell.angle_alpha   90.00
_cell.angle_beta   90.00
_cell.angle_gamma   90.00
#
_symmetry.space_group_name_H-M   'P 1'
#
loop_
_entity.id
_entity.type
_entity.pdbx_description
1 polymer ?
#
loop_
_entity_poly.entity_id
_entity_poly.type
_entity_poly.pdbx_seq_one_letter_code
_entity_poly.pdbx_strand_id
1 'polypeptide(L)'
;MYTPGYFKVEDTAEAHAIMRAQPFAILVTQGVEGLTATHLPTILKVDGEAPLGRIECHLARPNPQWKTYAPDIDALVIFQGPEAYIRPGWYP
;
A
#
# COMPACT_ATOMS: atom_id res chain seq x y z
N MET A 1 -4.80 -11.17 -0.54
CA MET A 1 -6.10 -11.12 -1.23
C MET A 1 -6.01 -12.02 -2.45
N TYR A 2 -7.05 -12.81 -2.77
CA TYR A 2 -7.03 -13.58 -4.01
C TYR A 2 -7.27 -12.63 -5.18
N THR A 3 -6.32 -12.55 -6.10
CA THR A 3 -6.45 -11.81 -7.36
C THR A 3 -6.51 -12.82 -8.49
N PRO A 4 -7.63 -12.94 -9.22
CA PRO A 4 -7.72 -13.77 -10.41
C PRO A 4 -6.57 -13.48 -11.39
N GLY A 5 -6.04 -14.51 -12.06
CA GLY A 5 -4.84 -14.37 -12.88
C GLY A 5 -4.95 -13.28 -13.97
N TYR A 6 -6.13 -13.12 -14.56
CA TYR A 6 -6.40 -12.09 -15.57
C TYR A 6 -6.48 -10.65 -15.03
N PHE A 7 -6.48 -10.47 -13.70
CA PHE A 7 -6.39 -9.17 -13.03
C PHE A 7 -5.03 -8.94 -12.36
N LYS A 8 -4.10 -9.89 -12.47
CA LYS A 8 -2.79 -9.78 -11.84
C LYS A 8 -1.92 -8.82 -12.66
N VAL A 9 -1.45 -7.77 -12.01
CA VAL A 9 -0.40 -6.88 -12.56
C VAL A 9 0.95 -7.52 -12.27
N GLU A 10 1.66 -7.94 -13.31
CA GLU A 10 3.00 -8.55 -13.19
C GLU A 10 4.14 -7.59 -13.54
N ASP A 11 3.83 -6.48 -14.22
CA ASP A 11 4.80 -5.43 -14.53
C ASP A 11 5.04 -4.53 -13.31
N THR A 12 6.25 -4.59 -12.77
CA THR A 12 6.67 -3.74 -11.64
C THR A 12 6.64 -2.25 -12.01
N ALA A 13 6.93 -1.89 -13.26
CA ALA A 13 6.90 -0.51 -13.72
C ALA A 13 5.48 0.07 -13.71
N GLU A 14 4.48 -0.73 -14.07
CA GLU A 14 3.07 -0.37 -13.98
C GLU A 14 2.63 -0.19 -12.53
N ALA A 15 2.99 -1.12 -11.64
CA ALA A 15 2.72 -0.99 -10.21
C ALA A 15 3.35 0.29 -9.63
N HIS A 16 4.61 0.56 -9.97
CA HIS A 16 5.32 1.79 -9.57
C HIS A 16 4.65 3.06 -10.10
N ALA A 17 4.10 3.03 -11.32
CA ALA A 17 3.38 4.17 -11.88
C ALA A 17 2.12 4.47 -11.07
N ILE A 18 1.36 3.45 -10.68
CA ILE A 18 0.17 3.60 -9.82
C ILE A 18 0.57 4.17 -8.45
N MET A 19 1.62 3.62 -7.83
CA MET A 19 2.11 4.10 -6.53
C MET A 19 2.49 5.59 -6.56
N ARG A 20 3.14 6.05 -7.65
CA ARG A 20 3.49 7.46 -7.83
C ARG A 20 2.28 8.34 -8.12
N ALA A 21 1.29 7.83 -8.85
CA ALA A 21 0.06 8.55 -9.14
C ALA A 21 -0.87 8.67 -7.92
N GLN A 22 -0.79 7.72 -6.98
CA GLN A 22 -1.63 7.64 -5.78
C GLN A 22 -0.78 7.60 -4.51
N PRO A 23 0.01 8.65 -4.19
CA PRO A 23 1.00 8.59 -3.12
C PRO A 23 0.40 8.62 -1.71
N PHE A 24 -0.91 8.85 -1.57
CA PHE A 24 -1.60 8.82 -0.28
C PHE A 24 -2.07 7.39 0.00
N ALA A 25 -1.23 6.65 0.71
CA ALA A 25 -1.39 5.22 0.95
C ALA A 25 -1.91 4.94 2.36
N ILE A 26 -2.25 3.67 2.62
CA ILE A 26 -2.60 3.16 3.95
C ILE A 26 -1.48 2.25 4.43
N LEU A 27 -0.81 2.60 5.52
CA LEU A 27 0.14 1.75 6.22
C LEU A 27 -0.57 0.95 7.31
N VAL A 28 -0.55 -0.37 7.17
CA VAL A 28 -1.10 -1.33 8.14
C VAL A 28 0.03 -2.08 8.82
N THR A 29 0.04 -2.07 10.15
CA THR A 29 1.03 -2.78 10.98
C THR A 29 0.33 -3.57 12.07
N GLN A 30 0.88 -4.73 12.42
CA GLN A 30 0.48 -5.49 13.61
C GLN A 30 1.22 -4.96 14.84
N GLY A 31 0.49 -4.68 15.92
CA GLY A 31 1.04 -4.39 17.24
C GLY A 31 0.45 -5.29 18.33
N VAL A 32 0.85 -5.05 19.58
CA VAL A 32 0.39 -5.84 20.74
C VAL A 32 -1.12 -5.77 20.97
N GLU A 33 -1.76 -4.65 20.61
CA GLU A 33 -3.21 -4.46 20.73
C GLU A 33 -3.99 -4.85 19.46
N GLY A 34 -3.30 -5.31 18.41
CA GLY A 34 -3.90 -5.69 17.13
C GLY A 34 -3.40 -4.88 15.94
N LEU A 35 -4.20 -4.84 14.87
CA LEU A 35 -3.87 -4.12 13.64
C LEU A 35 -4.11 -2.61 13.81
N THR A 36 -3.16 -1.81 13.33
CA THR A 36 -3.29 -0.35 13.21
C THR A 36 -3.14 0.04 11.76
N ALA A 37 -4.00 0.94 11.27
CA ALA A 37 -3.96 1.47 9.91
C ALA A 37 -3.90 3.01 9.94
N THR A 38 -2.92 3.60 9.26
CA THR A 38 -2.79 5.06 9.10
C THR A 38 -2.71 5.43 7.63
N HIS A 39 -3.53 6.41 7.23
CA HIS A 39 -3.39 7.05 5.93
C HIS A 39 -2.23 8.06 5.97
N LEU A 40 -1.30 7.98 5.03
CA LEU A 40 -0.15 8.86 4.99
C LEU A 40 0.40 9.08 3.57
N PRO A 41 1.02 10.24 3.30
CA PRO A 41 1.78 10.45 2.07
C PRO A 41 3.04 9.58 2.03
N THR A 42 3.35 9.05 0.86
CA THR A 42 4.50 8.18 0.61
C THR A 42 5.32 8.64 -0.59
N ILE A 43 6.59 8.24 -0.63
CA ILE A 43 7.49 8.40 -1.78
C ILE A 43 8.08 7.04 -2.12
N LEU A 44 7.93 6.61 -3.37
CA LEU A 44 8.63 5.44 -3.90
C LEU A 44 10.02 5.83 -4.40
N LYS A 45 11.05 5.20 -3.85
CA LYS A 45 12.43 5.25 -4.31
C LYS A 45 12.78 3.94 -5.02
N VAL A 46 13.30 4.03 -6.24
CA VAL A 46 13.85 2.87 -6.94
C VAL A 46 15.35 3.09 -7.00
N ASP A 47 16.08 2.33 -6.21
CA ASP A 47 17.54 2.26 -6.21
C ASP A 47 17.97 0.82 -6.55
N GLY A 48 19.24 0.63 -6.92
CA GLY A 48 19.76 -0.69 -7.26
C GLY A 48 19.86 -1.65 -6.06
N GLU A 49 19.59 -1.18 -4.84
CA GLU A 49 19.72 -1.95 -3.60
C GLU A 49 18.42 -2.70 -3.25
N ALA A 50 17.26 -2.13 -3.61
CA ALA A 50 15.96 -2.75 -3.44
C ALA A 50 15.32 -3.06 -4.81
N PRO A 51 15.30 -4.33 -5.29
CA PRO A 51 14.79 -4.70 -6.61
C PRO A 51 13.34 -4.27 -6.89
N LEU A 52 12.52 -4.15 -5.84
CA LEU A 52 11.12 -3.69 -5.92
C LEU A 52 10.93 -2.23 -5.51
N GLY A 53 12.01 -1.55 -5.11
CA GLY A 53 12.00 -0.21 -4.55
C GLY A 53 11.77 -0.15 -3.03
N ARG A 54 11.99 1.04 -2.46
CA ARG A 54 11.78 1.41 -1.06
C ARG A 54 10.68 2.47 -0.96
N ILE A 55 9.78 2.32 0.01
CA ILE A 55 8.74 3.31 0.32
C ILE A 55 9.20 4.13 1.52
N GLU A 56 9.25 5.45 1.35
CA GLU A 56 9.53 6.41 2.42
C GLU A 56 8.24 7.11 2.84
N CYS A 57 8.01 7.24 4.15
CA CYS A 57 6.88 7.95 4.71
C CYS A 57 7.20 8.43 6.13
N HIS A 58 6.34 9.29 6.70
CA HIS A 58 6.49 9.77 8.07
C HIS A 58 5.19 9.63 8.84
N LEU A 59 5.30 9.21 10.10
CA LEU A 59 4.21 9.26 11.07
C LEU A 59 4.38 10.48 11.97
N ALA A 60 3.26 11.13 12.29
CA ALA A 60 3.26 12.16 13.31
C ALA A 60 3.71 11.56 14.66
N ARG A 61 4.55 12.29 15.40
CA ARG A 61 5.06 11.81 16.70
C ARG A 61 3.97 11.35 17.69
N PRO A 62 2.79 12.00 17.77
CA PRO A 62 1.69 11.52 18.62
C PRO A 62 1.01 10.24 18.15
N ASN A 63 1.17 9.82 16.88
CA ASN A 63 0.61 8.56 16.39
C ASN A 63 1.40 7.41 17.03
N PRO A 64 0.78 6.53 17.84
CA PRO A 64 1.50 5.47 18.54
C PRO A 64 2.07 4.39 17.61
N GLN A 65 1.59 4.29 16.36
CA GLN A 65 1.93 3.23 15.41
C GLN A 65 3.45 3.03 15.22
N TRP A 66 4.25 4.09 15.25
CA TRP A 66 5.72 3.99 15.09
C TRP A 66 6.41 3.34 16.29
N LYS A 67 5.76 3.23 17.45
CA LYS A 67 6.29 2.56 18.64
C LYS A 67 5.74 1.14 18.82
N THR A 68 4.52 0.91 18.36
CA THR A 68 3.75 -0.28 18.73
C THR A 68 3.80 -1.39 17.67
N TYR A 69 4.40 -1.15 16.51
CA TYR A 69 4.55 -2.18 15.48
C TYR A 69 5.49 -3.31 15.93
N ALA A 70 5.19 -4.54 15.52
CA ALA A 70 6.07 -5.68 15.72
C ALA A 70 7.15 -5.71 14.61
N PRO A 71 8.44 -5.54 14.94
CA PRO A 71 9.51 -5.39 13.94
C PRO A 71 9.78 -6.67 13.14
N ASP A 72 9.44 -7.83 13.69
CA ASP A 72 9.64 -9.14 13.05
C ASP A 72 8.42 -9.60 12.23
N ILE A 73 7.42 -8.72 12.04
CA ILE A 73 6.19 -9.01 11.28
C ILE A 73 6.10 -8.04 10.11
N ASP A 74 5.73 -8.57 8.95
CA ASP A 74 5.51 -7.78 7.75
C ASP A 74 4.42 -6.71 7.96
N ALA A 75 4.67 -5.52 7.41
CA ALA A 75 3.68 -4.47 7.26
C ALA A 75 3.03 -4.56 5.87
N LEU A 76 1.79 -4.08 5.76
CA LEU A 76 1.09 -3.95 4.48
C LEU A 76 0.92 -2.47 4.14
N VAL A 77 1.34 -2.07 2.94
CA VAL A 77 1.04 -0.73 2.41
C VAL A 77 0.08 -0.87 1.23
N ILE A 78 -1.03 -0.14 1.27
CA ILE A 78 -2.08 -0.19 0.24
C ILE A 78 -2.09 1.14 -0.51
N PHE A 79 -1.93 1.06 -1.83
CA PHE A 79 -2.09 2.19 -2.75
C PHE A 79 -3.42 2.00 -3.48
N GLN A 80 -4.38 2.89 -3.23
CA GLN A 80 -5.72 2.76 -3.78
C GLN A 80 -5.86 3.66 -5.01
N GLY A 81 -6.14 3.03 -6.15
CA GLY A 81 -6.50 3.73 -7.38
C GLY A 81 -7.96 4.17 -7.42
N PRO A 82 -8.38 4.81 -8.52
CA PRO A 82 -9.78 5.11 -8.77
C PRO A 82 -10.64 3.84 -8.70
N GLU A 83 -11.81 3.95 -8.08
CA GLU A 83 -12.78 2.87 -8.00
C GLU A 83 -14.16 3.35 -8.46
N ALA A 84 -14.95 2.44 -9.01
CA ALA A 84 -16.32 2.70 -9.39
C ALA A 84 -17.15 1.42 -9.29
N TYR A 85 -18.41 1.57 -8.87
CA TYR A 85 -19.37 0.48 -8.93
C TYR A 85 -19.86 0.29 -10.38
N ILE A 86 -19.74 -0.92 -10.90
CA ILE A 86 -20.28 -1.31 -12.21
C ILE A 86 -21.60 -2.06 -11.99
N ARG A 87 -22.71 -1.49 -12.43
CA ARG A 87 -24.04 -2.08 -12.26
C ARG A 87 -24.23 -3.26 -13.24
N PRO A 88 -24.71 -4.43 -12.80
CA PRO A 88 -24.90 -5.61 -13.68
C PRO A 88 -25.80 -5.36 -14.89
N GLY A 89 -26.87 -4.58 -14.74
CA GLY A 89 -27.77 -4.25 -15.85
C GLY A 89 -27.23 -3.20 -16.85
N TRP A 90 -25.92 -2.94 -16.87
CA TRP A 90 -25.26 -2.22 -17.97
C TRP A 90 -24.88 -3.14 -19.15
N TYR A 91 -24.90 -4.44 -18.92
CA TYR A 91 -24.69 -5.44 -19.96
C TYR A 91 -26.05 -6.06 -20.36
N PRO A 92 -26.24 -6.44 -21.64
CA PRO A 92 -27.47 -7.06 -22.13
C PRO A 92 -27.85 -8.36 -21.42
#